data_AF-A0A3D3CD76-F1
#
_entry.id   AF-A0A3D3CD76-F1
#
_cell.length_a   1.000
_cell.length_b   1.000
_cell.length_c   1.000
_cell.angle_alpha   90.00
_cell.angle_beta   90.00
_cell.angle_gamma   90.00
#
_symmetry.space_group_name_H-M   'P 1'
#
loop_
_entity.id
_entity.type
_entity.pdbx_description
1 polymer ?
#
loop_
_entity_poly.entity_id
_entity_poly.type
_entity_poly.pdbx_seq_one_letter_code
_entity_poly.pdbx_strand_id
1 'polypeptide(L)'
;MSSEAILTRRFSDHIERTGALLPAQREAVFSDAPLTLVGAGAGTGKTHTLAWRFVRCLLREGVRPRDILTLTFTEKAASEMAERIGALFAELRPVLDPDGSLLAATAAELQEATISTIHSFALAIVREEALFLPSGLSARAMTPPEADLFVRRCTDALDEMDMDWFRRALSSGRGLEALLGGGEQDLADVLNAYGAKGVAAFALALSDMLESRGGSPETLAESAEREDFIESVRERLESLLRAPAVSAADLWLGRVLPGLPSELPGGGAFKERTARLRSRWGGRRAGTP
;
A
#
# COMPACT_ATOMS: atom_id res chain seq x y z
N MET A 1 18.37 -46.44 -9.38
CA MET A 1 17.32 -45.40 -9.24
C MET A 1 17.96 -44.19 -8.61
N SER A 2 17.67 -42.96 -9.05
CA SER A 2 18.17 -41.75 -8.39
C SER A 2 17.61 -41.63 -6.97
N SER A 3 18.31 -40.88 -6.10
CA SER A 3 17.85 -40.60 -4.73
C SER A 3 16.45 -39.99 -4.72
N GLU A 4 16.17 -39.06 -5.64
CA GLU A 4 14.83 -38.48 -5.81
C GLU A 4 13.78 -39.55 -6.14
N ALA A 5 14.05 -40.47 -7.06
CA ALA A 5 13.08 -41.50 -7.44
C ALA A 5 12.75 -42.44 -6.27
N ILE A 6 13.75 -42.75 -5.43
CA ILE A 6 13.58 -43.57 -4.22
C ILE A 6 12.71 -42.83 -3.19
N LEU A 7 13.06 -41.58 -2.88
CA LEU A 7 12.34 -40.75 -1.90
C LEU A 7 10.90 -40.48 -2.34
N THR A 8 10.71 -40.11 -3.61
CA THR A 8 9.38 -39.81 -4.18
C THR A 8 8.49 -41.05 -4.17
N ARG A 9 9.04 -42.23 -4.49
CA ARG A 9 8.31 -43.49 -4.40
C ARG A 9 7.89 -43.79 -2.96
N ARG A 10 8.81 -43.74 -1.99
CA ARG A 10 8.50 -43.96 -0.57
C ARG A 10 7.45 -42.99 -0.05
N PHE A 11 7.50 -41.72 -0.47
CA PHE A 11 6.52 -40.69 -0.13
C PHE A 11 5.15 -41.00 -0.69
N SER A 12 5.06 -41.39 -1.97
CA SER A 12 3.83 -41.82 -2.62
C SER A 12 3.22 -43.06 -1.94
N ASP A 13 4.03 -44.09 -1.68
CA ASP A 13 3.61 -45.33 -1.02
C ASP A 13 3.10 -45.06 0.40
N HIS A 14 3.75 -44.15 1.14
CA HIS A 14 3.30 -43.73 2.47
C HIS A 14 1.91 -43.09 2.40
N ILE A 15 1.70 -42.14 1.49
CA ILE A 15 0.41 -41.43 1.31
C ILE A 15 -0.72 -42.42 0.99
N GLU A 16 -0.46 -43.41 0.14
CA GLU A 16 -1.44 -44.45 -0.21
C GLU A 16 -1.79 -45.32 0.98
N ARG A 17 -0.77 -45.76 1.72
CA ARG A 17 -0.96 -46.66 2.87
C ARG A 17 -1.70 -45.97 4.03
N THR A 18 -1.45 -44.69 4.27
CA THR A 18 -2.05 -43.95 5.40
C THR A 18 -3.34 -43.23 5.02
N GLY A 19 -3.60 -43.02 3.73
CA GLY A 19 -4.73 -42.19 3.29
C GLY A 19 -4.58 -40.73 3.73
N ALA A 20 -3.35 -40.25 3.91
CA ALA A 20 -3.08 -38.92 4.48
C ALA A 20 -3.59 -37.76 3.61
N LEU A 21 -3.77 -37.96 2.30
CA LEU A 21 -4.23 -36.94 1.36
C LEU A 21 -5.46 -37.40 0.58
N LEU A 22 -6.41 -36.48 0.41
CA LEU A 22 -7.51 -36.67 -0.53
C LEU A 22 -6.99 -36.65 -1.99
N PRO A 23 -7.70 -37.25 -2.96
CA PRO A 23 -7.25 -37.33 -4.35
C PRO A 23 -6.82 -35.97 -4.94
N ALA A 24 -7.62 -34.92 -4.78
CA ALA A 24 -7.30 -33.58 -5.26
C ALA A 24 -6.11 -32.92 -4.53
N GLN A 25 -5.91 -33.24 -3.24
CA GLN A 25 -4.76 -32.76 -2.49
C GLN A 25 -3.49 -33.45 -2.96
N ARG A 26 -3.56 -34.77 -3.21
CA ARG A 26 -2.46 -35.54 -3.79
C ARG A 26 -2.08 -35.00 -5.17
N GLU A 27 -3.05 -34.76 -6.03
CA GLU A 27 -2.82 -34.11 -7.34
C GLU A 27 -2.09 -32.77 -7.18
N ALA A 28 -2.56 -31.92 -6.27
CA ALA A 28 -1.90 -30.65 -5.98
C ALA A 28 -0.49 -30.79 -5.38
N VAL A 29 -0.21 -31.84 -4.60
CA VAL A 29 1.12 -32.09 -4.02
C VAL A 29 2.12 -32.58 -5.06
N PHE A 30 1.69 -33.44 -5.99
CA PHE A 30 2.54 -34.04 -7.02
C PHE A 30 2.55 -33.27 -8.35
N SER A 31 1.75 -32.21 -8.49
CA SER A 31 1.73 -31.39 -9.71
C SER A 31 3.10 -30.77 -10.02
N ASP A 32 3.63 -31.11 -11.20
CA ASP A 32 4.83 -30.53 -11.79
C ASP A 32 4.54 -29.32 -12.71
N ALA A 33 3.29 -28.86 -12.77
CA ALA A 33 2.92 -27.69 -13.56
C ALA A 33 3.64 -26.43 -13.02
N PRO A 34 4.08 -25.50 -13.90
CA PRO A 34 4.73 -24.25 -13.48
C PRO A 34 3.87 -23.40 -12.53
N LEU A 35 2.54 -23.48 -12.67
CA LEU A 35 1.56 -22.84 -11.80
C LEU A 35 0.48 -23.85 -11.43
N THR A 36 0.20 -23.97 -10.14
CA THR A 36 -0.91 -24.79 -9.61
C THR A 36 -1.76 -23.91 -8.72
N LEU A 37 -3.03 -23.71 -9.10
CA LEU A 37 -4.00 -22.97 -8.30
C LEU A 37 -4.90 -23.96 -7.56
N VAL A 38 -4.88 -23.89 -6.23
CA VAL A 38 -5.71 -24.75 -5.39
C VAL A 38 -6.94 -23.96 -4.93
N GLY A 39 -8.05 -24.13 -5.64
CA GLY A 39 -9.34 -23.58 -5.24
C GLY A 39 -9.90 -24.35 -4.05
N ALA A 40 -10.11 -23.67 -2.92
CA ALA A 40 -10.61 -24.36 -1.74
C ALA A 40 -11.42 -23.43 -0.83
N GLY A 41 -12.57 -23.90 -0.34
CA GLY A 41 -13.37 -23.24 0.71
C GLY A 41 -12.69 -23.27 2.08
N ALA A 42 -13.28 -22.63 3.10
CA ALA A 42 -12.79 -22.73 4.48
C ALA A 42 -12.78 -24.21 4.94
N GLY A 43 -11.79 -24.62 5.74
CA GLY A 43 -11.72 -25.97 6.33
C GLY A 43 -11.34 -27.12 5.38
N THR A 44 -11.09 -26.86 4.10
CA THR A 44 -10.78 -27.89 3.08
C THR A 44 -9.32 -28.40 3.07
N GLY A 45 -8.52 -27.99 4.06
CA GLY A 45 -7.13 -28.48 4.20
C GLY A 45 -6.12 -27.84 3.24
N LYS A 46 -6.29 -26.57 2.83
CA LYS A 46 -5.30 -25.84 2.02
C LYS A 46 -3.91 -25.83 2.64
N THR A 47 -3.84 -25.49 3.92
CA THR A 47 -2.59 -25.42 4.68
C THR A 47 -1.95 -26.80 4.84
N HIS A 48 -2.77 -27.84 5.01
CA HIS A 48 -2.32 -29.23 5.02
C HIS A 48 -1.69 -29.61 3.67
N THR A 49 -2.39 -29.35 2.56
CA THR A 49 -1.89 -29.61 1.20
C THR A 49 -0.57 -28.89 0.93
N LEU A 50 -0.46 -27.62 1.36
CA LEU A 50 0.75 -26.82 1.17
C LEU A 50 1.95 -27.39 1.93
N ALA A 51 1.77 -27.84 3.17
CA ALA A 51 2.84 -28.47 3.95
C ALA A 51 3.34 -29.78 3.30
N TRP A 52 2.43 -30.62 2.81
CA TRP A 52 2.80 -31.83 2.06
C TRP A 52 3.52 -31.51 0.75
N ARG A 53 3.09 -30.46 0.04
CA ARG A 53 3.77 -29.99 -1.18
C ARG A 53 5.17 -29.48 -0.88
N PHE A 54 5.35 -28.73 0.21
CA PHE A 54 6.67 -28.29 0.67
C PHE A 54 7.60 -29.48 0.88
N VAL A 55 7.15 -30.49 1.64
CA VAL A 55 7.95 -31.70 1.86
C VAL A 55 8.24 -32.43 0.54
N ARG A 56 7.28 -32.56 -0.39
CA ARG A 56 7.56 -33.14 -1.71
C ARG A 56 8.69 -32.36 -2.39
N CYS A 57 8.63 -31.03 -2.43
CA CYS A 57 9.67 -30.21 -3.07
C CYS A 57 11.07 -30.50 -2.52
N LEU A 58 11.20 -30.72 -1.21
CA LEU A 58 12.47 -31.10 -0.57
C LEU A 58 13.02 -32.47 -1.00
N LEU A 59 12.19 -33.34 -1.59
CA LEU A 59 12.62 -34.64 -2.09
C LEU A 59 13.21 -34.57 -3.52
N ARG A 60 13.12 -33.41 -4.17
CA ARG A 60 13.72 -33.20 -5.50
C ARG A 60 15.23 -33.07 -5.38
N GLU A 61 15.94 -33.64 -6.34
CA GLU A 61 17.41 -33.56 -6.34
C GLU A 61 17.87 -32.10 -6.50
N GLY A 62 18.79 -31.66 -5.63
CA GLY A 62 19.35 -30.31 -5.66
C GLY A 62 18.48 -29.21 -5.05
N VAL A 63 17.27 -29.50 -4.57
CA VAL A 63 16.43 -28.51 -3.88
C VAL A 63 16.74 -28.51 -2.39
N ARG A 64 17.16 -27.36 -1.85
CA ARG A 64 17.37 -27.16 -0.43
C ARG A 64 16.20 -26.39 0.20
N PRO A 65 16.02 -26.45 1.53
CA PRO A 65 14.97 -25.69 2.21
C PRO A 65 14.93 -24.19 1.87
N ARG A 66 16.11 -23.55 1.78
CA ARG A 66 16.25 -22.14 1.39
C ARG A 66 15.83 -21.80 -0.04
N ASP A 67 15.74 -22.80 -0.92
CA ASP A 67 15.33 -22.61 -2.31
C ASP A 67 13.78 -22.58 -2.45
N ILE A 68 13.05 -22.80 -1.35
CA ILE A 68 11.57 -22.79 -1.32
C ILE A 68 11.09 -21.57 -0.53
N LEU A 69 10.35 -20.68 -1.22
CA LEU A 69 9.70 -19.53 -0.61
C LEU A 69 8.22 -19.84 -0.29
N THR A 70 7.85 -19.70 0.98
CA THR A 70 6.46 -19.83 1.45
C THR A 70 5.97 -18.52 2.05
N LEU A 71 4.93 -17.94 1.46
CA LEU A 71 4.37 -16.66 1.89
C LEU A 71 2.98 -16.83 2.51
N THR A 72 2.72 -16.09 3.59
CA THR A 72 1.41 -16.01 4.24
C THR A 72 0.96 -14.56 4.45
N PHE A 73 -0.29 -14.37 4.86
CA PHE A 73 -0.83 -13.03 5.14
C PHE A 73 -0.56 -12.55 6.58
N THR A 74 -0.33 -13.45 7.53
CA THR A 74 -0.17 -13.11 8.95
C THR A 74 1.01 -13.85 9.56
N GLU A 75 1.69 -13.21 10.52
CA GLU A 75 2.83 -13.82 11.22
C GLU A 75 2.44 -15.11 11.94
N LYS A 76 1.22 -15.15 12.50
CA LYS A 76 0.66 -16.37 13.07
C LYS A 76 0.56 -17.50 12.05
N ALA A 77 0.05 -17.24 10.85
CA ALA A 77 -0.05 -18.26 9.81
C ALA A 77 1.32 -18.71 9.30
N ALA A 78 2.31 -17.82 9.24
CA ALA A 78 3.69 -18.19 8.92
C ALA A 78 4.28 -19.13 9.98
N SER A 79 4.16 -18.79 11.26
CA SER A 79 4.62 -19.62 12.38
C SER A 79 3.95 -21.00 12.39
N GLU A 80 2.62 -21.04 12.27
CA GLU A 80 1.87 -22.29 12.20
C GLU A 80 2.26 -23.13 10.99
N MET A 81 2.61 -22.51 9.86
CA MET A 81 3.09 -23.21 8.66
C MET A 81 4.49 -23.81 8.88
N ALA A 82 5.40 -23.06 9.49
CA ALA A 82 6.76 -23.53 9.80
C ALA A 82 6.74 -24.72 10.77
N GLU A 83 5.97 -24.62 11.86
CA GLU A 83 5.77 -25.72 12.81
C GLU A 83 5.17 -26.95 12.12
N ARG A 84 4.15 -26.75 11.28
CA ARG A 84 3.50 -27.85 10.54
C ARG A 84 4.46 -28.56 9.59
N ILE A 85 5.25 -27.81 8.83
CA ILE A 85 6.25 -28.37 7.91
C ILE A 85 7.32 -29.11 8.69
N GLY A 86 7.84 -28.52 9.78
CA GLY A 86 8.84 -29.15 10.64
C GLY A 86 8.35 -30.47 11.24
N ALA A 87 7.14 -30.47 11.80
CA ALA A 87 6.52 -31.66 12.37
C ALA A 87 6.28 -32.74 11.31
N LEU A 88 5.71 -32.37 10.16
CA LEU A 88 5.45 -33.30 9.06
C LEU A 88 6.74 -33.90 8.50
N PHE A 89 7.79 -33.09 8.31
CA PHE A 89 9.09 -33.59 7.84
C PHE A 89 9.72 -34.53 8.87
N ALA A 90 9.66 -34.21 10.16
CA ALA A 90 10.17 -35.06 11.23
C ALA A 90 9.44 -36.40 11.31
N GLU A 91 8.11 -36.41 11.12
CA GLU A 91 7.29 -37.62 11.05
C GLU A 91 7.65 -38.49 9.85
N LEU A 92 7.84 -37.87 8.67
CA LEU A 92 8.06 -38.60 7.43
C LEU A 92 9.51 -39.08 7.27
N ARG A 93 10.50 -38.36 7.82
CA ARG A 93 11.92 -38.66 7.61
C ARG A 93 12.30 -40.13 7.90
N PRO A 94 11.89 -40.76 9.02
CA PRO A 94 12.20 -42.18 9.28
C PRO A 94 11.60 -43.14 8.25
N VAL A 95 10.50 -42.76 7.58
CA VAL A 95 9.86 -43.56 6.53
C VAL A 95 10.54 -43.33 5.18
N LEU A 96 10.89 -42.09 4.88
CA LEU A 96 11.48 -41.69 3.60
C LEU A 96 12.96 -42.07 3.51
N ASP A 97 13.69 -41.93 4.60
CA ASP A 97 15.13 -42.17 4.70
C ASP A 97 15.47 -42.89 6.01
N PRO A 98 15.14 -44.20 6.12
CA PRO A 98 15.35 -44.98 7.34
C PRO A 98 16.81 -45.03 7.81
N ASP A 99 17.74 -45.03 6.86
CA ASP A 99 19.19 -45.08 7.12
C ASP A 99 19.78 -43.67 7.34
N GLY A 100 18.98 -42.62 7.15
CA GLY A 100 19.38 -41.22 7.36
C GLY A 100 20.40 -40.67 6.37
N SER A 101 20.65 -41.37 5.26
CA SER A 101 21.73 -41.05 4.31
C SER A 101 21.36 -40.01 3.26
N LEU A 102 20.07 -39.86 2.94
CA LEU A 102 19.58 -39.05 1.83
C LEU A 102 19.08 -37.67 2.26
N LEU A 103 18.51 -37.57 3.46
CA LEU A 103 17.83 -36.37 3.98
C LEU A 103 18.58 -35.71 5.15
N ALA A 104 19.79 -36.18 5.51
CA ALA A 104 20.56 -35.60 6.61
C ALA A 104 20.85 -34.10 6.42
N ALA A 105 21.33 -33.70 5.23
CA ALA A 105 21.62 -32.30 4.92
C ALA A 105 20.33 -31.46 4.93
N THR A 106 19.27 -31.93 4.25
CA THR A 106 17.96 -31.28 4.23
C THR A 106 17.40 -31.08 5.64
N ALA A 107 17.58 -32.06 6.53
CA ALA A 107 17.12 -31.96 7.92
C ALA A 107 17.91 -30.93 8.73
N ALA A 108 19.23 -30.83 8.51
CA ALA A 108 20.07 -29.85 9.17
C ALA A 108 19.75 -28.42 8.71
N GLU A 109 19.38 -28.25 7.44
CA GLU A 109 19.08 -26.96 6.81
C GLU A 109 17.59 -26.57 6.91
N LEU A 110 16.72 -27.40 7.50
CA LEU A 110 15.26 -27.16 7.44
C LEU A 110 14.84 -25.82 8.06
N GLN A 111 15.60 -25.35 9.06
CA GLN A 111 15.40 -24.05 9.72
C GLN A 111 15.72 -22.86 8.80
N GLU A 112 16.44 -23.07 7.70
CA GLU A 112 16.74 -22.05 6.68
C GLU A 112 15.61 -21.88 5.66
N ALA A 113 14.52 -22.65 5.76
CA ALA A 113 13.34 -22.47 4.92
C ALA A 113 12.76 -21.06 5.08
N THR A 114 12.52 -20.37 3.95
CA THR A 114 11.93 -19.02 3.99
C THR A 114 10.41 -19.14 4.08
N ILE A 115 9.88 -19.05 5.30
CA ILE A 115 8.45 -19.10 5.61
C ILE A 115 8.09 -17.81 6.35
N SER A 116 7.45 -16.87 5.67
CA SER A 116 7.21 -15.53 6.23
C SER A 116 5.90 -14.92 5.72
N THR A 117 5.57 -13.74 6.23
CA THR A 117 4.57 -12.90 5.56
C THR A 117 5.13 -12.27 4.29
N ILE A 118 4.24 -11.81 3.41
CA ILE A 118 4.61 -11.03 2.22
C ILE A 118 5.43 -9.79 2.62
N HIS A 119 4.98 -9.06 3.64
CA HIS A 119 5.65 -7.84 4.12
C HIS A 119 7.05 -8.13 4.67
N SER A 120 7.19 -9.17 5.50
CA SER A 120 8.48 -9.56 6.07
C SER A 120 9.47 -10.00 4.99
N PHE A 121 9.01 -10.70 3.95
CA PHE A 121 9.83 -11.06 2.79
C PHE A 121 10.26 -9.84 1.97
N ALA A 122 9.32 -8.93 1.67
CA ALA A 122 9.63 -7.69 0.94
C ALA A 122 10.65 -6.84 1.70
N LEU A 123 10.53 -6.75 3.03
CA LEU A 123 11.49 -6.03 3.86
C LEU A 123 12.88 -6.70 3.87
N ALA A 124 12.96 -8.02 3.81
CA ALA A 124 14.23 -8.74 3.65
C ALA A 124 14.92 -8.33 2.35
N ILE A 125 14.20 -8.31 1.22
CA ILE A 125 14.74 -7.84 -0.08
C ILE A 125 15.24 -6.40 0.03
N VAL A 126 14.43 -5.50 0.59
CA VAL A 126 14.82 -4.08 0.77
C VAL A 126 16.11 -3.94 1.59
N ARG A 127 16.31 -4.80 2.59
CA ARG A 127 17.51 -4.79 3.42
C ARG A 127 18.73 -5.36 2.71
N GLU A 128 18.57 -6.44 1.95
CA GLU A 128 19.65 -7.04 1.15
C GLU A 128 20.12 -6.08 0.06
N GLU A 129 19.18 -5.39 -0.59
CA GLU A 129 19.45 -4.43 -1.67
C GLU A 129 19.69 -3.00 -1.16
N ALA A 130 19.81 -2.79 0.16
CA ALA A 130 19.85 -1.46 0.76
C ALA A 130 20.98 -0.58 0.23
N LEU A 131 22.10 -1.16 -0.21
CA LEU A 131 23.21 -0.44 -0.82
C LEU A 131 22.87 0.20 -2.18
N PHE A 132 21.88 -0.35 -2.88
CA PHE A 132 21.41 0.16 -4.18
C PHE A 132 20.24 1.12 -4.03
N LEU A 133 19.67 1.26 -2.83
CA LEU A 133 18.61 2.21 -2.55
C LEU A 133 19.19 3.60 -2.30
N PRO A 134 18.49 4.68 -2.72
CA PRO A 134 18.90 6.06 -2.40
C PRO A 134 19.08 6.32 -0.90
N SER A 135 18.38 5.56 -0.07
CA SER A 135 18.42 5.60 1.40
C SER A 135 19.62 4.86 2.02
N GLY A 136 20.38 4.10 1.22
CA GLY A 136 21.53 3.32 1.68
C GLY A 136 21.21 2.31 2.78
N LEU A 137 22.23 1.92 3.55
CA LEU A 137 22.11 0.97 4.68
C LEU A 137 21.22 1.45 5.84
N SER A 138 20.85 2.73 5.85
CA SER A 138 19.91 3.29 6.84
C SER A 138 18.44 3.03 6.53
N ALA A 139 18.12 2.42 5.38
CA ALA A 139 16.76 2.12 4.99
C ALA A 139 16.07 1.18 5.99
N ARG A 140 14.94 1.60 6.54
CA ARG A 140 14.08 0.75 7.37
C ARG A 140 12.62 1.07 7.12
N ALA A 141 11.76 0.09 7.39
CA ALA A 141 10.33 0.33 7.46
C ALA A 141 10.04 1.38 8.55
N MET A 142 9.19 2.34 8.20
CA MET A 142 8.65 3.31 9.13
C MET A 142 7.47 2.67 9.86
N THR A 143 7.42 2.82 11.18
CA THR A 143 6.26 2.37 11.96
C THR A 143 5.10 3.37 11.81
N PRO A 144 3.84 2.95 12.02
CA PRO A 144 2.71 3.88 11.95
C PRO A 144 2.86 5.12 12.86
N PRO A 145 3.33 5.01 14.13
CA PRO A 145 3.57 6.18 14.96
C PRO A 145 4.65 7.13 14.42
N GLU A 146 5.67 6.59 13.77
CA GLU A 146 6.72 7.41 13.15
C GLU A 146 6.20 8.15 11.91
N ALA A 147 5.36 7.49 11.12
CA ALA A 147 4.68 8.11 9.98
C ALA A 147 3.78 9.24 10.46
N ASP A 148 2.96 9.00 11.49
CA ASP A 148 2.10 10.03 12.09
C ASP A 148 2.92 11.21 12.63
N LEU A 149 4.04 10.93 13.31
CA LEU A 149 4.93 11.97 13.82
C LEU A 149 5.60 12.77 12.70
N PHE A 150 6.02 12.10 11.62
CA PHE A 150 6.58 12.75 10.44
C PHE A 150 5.56 13.69 9.81
N VAL A 151 4.32 13.24 9.60
CA VAL A 151 3.23 14.06 9.04
C VAL A 151 2.92 15.27 9.92
N ARG A 152 2.89 15.09 11.24
CA ARG A 152 2.70 16.22 12.19
C ARG A 152 3.82 17.24 12.07
N ARG A 153 5.09 16.80 12.13
CA ARG A 153 6.25 17.70 12.01
C ARG A 153 6.30 18.40 10.65
N CYS A 154 5.93 17.71 9.58
CA CYS A 154 5.80 18.30 8.25
C CYS A 154 4.73 19.41 8.24
N THR A 155 3.58 19.15 8.88
CA THR A 155 2.50 20.15 9.00
C THR A 155 2.94 21.36 9.82
N ASP A 156 3.60 21.15 10.95
CA ASP A 156 4.11 22.24 11.79
C ASP A 156 5.17 23.06 11.04
N ALA A 157 6.08 22.39 10.32
CA ALA A 157 7.09 23.05 9.49
C ALA A 157 6.48 23.86 8.33
N LEU A 158 5.39 23.39 7.73
CA LEU A 158 4.64 24.16 6.72
C LEU A 158 3.99 25.39 7.35
N ASP A 159 3.39 25.26 8.54
CA ASP A 159 2.71 26.36 9.23
C ASP A 159 3.68 27.47 9.65
N GLU A 160 4.86 27.08 10.13
CA GLU A 160 5.93 28.00 10.54
C GLU A 160 6.81 28.47 9.38
N MET A 161 6.62 27.91 8.18
CA MET A 161 7.53 28.06 7.04
C MET A 161 9.00 27.72 7.38
N ASP A 162 9.23 26.68 8.18
CA ASP A 162 10.58 26.18 8.50
C ASP A 162 11.18 25.41 7.32
N MET A 163 11.73 26.16 6.36
CA MET A 163 12.38 25.60 5.17
C MET A 163 13.65 24.82 5.50
N ASP A 164 14.29 25.11 6.64
CA ASP A 164 15.47 24.37 7.07
C ASP A 164 15.12 22.97 7.55
N TRP A 165 13.94 22.76 8.14
CA TRP A 165 13.43 21.42 8.42
C TRP A 165 13.33 20.58 7.15
N PHE A 166 12.75 21.13 6.08
CA PHE A 166 12.65 20.42 4.80
C PHE A 166 14.01 20.13 4.18
N ARG A 167 14.94 21.09 4.21
CA ARG A 167 16.33 20.88 3.72
C ARG A 167 17.02 19.73 4.44
N ARG A 168 16.84 19.62 5.77
CA ARG A 168 17.40 18.52 6.58
C ARG A 168 16.70 17.19 6.28
N ALA A 169 15.37 17.20 6.15
CA ALA A 169 14.57 15.99 5.94
C ALA A 169 14.76 15.37 4.55
N LEU A 170 15.05 16.17 3.51
CA LEU A 170 15.12 15.75 2.11
C LEU A 170 16.56 15.45 1.61
N SER A 171 17.47 15.07 2.50
CA SER A 171 18.92 15.07 2.30
C SER A 171 19.51 14.10 1.23
N SER A 172 18.70 13.47 0.38
CA SER A 172 19.15 12.50 -0.65
C SER A 172 18.68 12.80 -2.08
N GLY A 173 19.09 13.96 -2.62
CA GLY A 173 19.42 14.04 -4.05
C GLY A 173 18.44 14.74 -5.00
N ARG A 174 17.29 15.23 -4.53
CA ARG A 174 16.48 16.22 -5.27
C ARG A 174 16.07 17.31 -4.29
N GLY A 175 16.90 18.35 -4.22
CA GLY A 175 16.81 19.38 -3.19
C GLY A 175 15.45 20.09 -3.15
N LEU A 176 15.22 20.80 -2.05
CA LEU A 176 14.09 21.71 -1.85
C LEU A 176 13.82 22.64 -3.06
N GLU A 177 14.87 23.00 -3.80
CA GLU A 177 14.81 23.81 -5.02
C GLU A 177 14.00 23.16 -6.16
N ALA A 178 14.01 21.82 -6.28
CA ALA A 178 13.17 21.10 -7.23
C ALA A 178 11.70 21.03 -6.78
N LEU A 179 11.46 21.06 -5.46
CA LEU A 179 10.13 21.06 -4.85
C LEU A 179 9.47 22.45 -4.92
N LEU A 180 10.26 23.50 -4.78
CA LEU A 180 9.83 24.90 -4.77
C LEU A 180 10.05 25.58 -6.12
N GLY A 181 9.87 24.91 -7.26
CA GLY A 181 10.07 25.51 -8.58
C GLY A 181 9.34 26.84 -8.85
N GLY A 182 8.38 27.23 -8.00
CA GLY A 182 7.69 28.55 -7.98
C GLY A 182 8.16 29.56 -6.91
N GLY A 183 9.18 29.22 -6.11
CA GLY A 183 9.68 30.05 -5.01
C GLY A 183 8.85 29.96 -3.72
N GLU A 184 9.40 30.47 -2.62
CA GLU A 184 8.75 30.43 -1.29
C GLU A 184 7.43 31.23 -1.24
N GLN A 185 7.25 32.20 -2.14
CA GLN A 185 6.02 33.02 -2.23
C GLN A 185 4.82 32.20 -2.73
N ASP A 186 4.99 31.39 -3.76
CA ASP A 186 3.90 30.55 -4.28
C ASP A 186 3.43 29.54 -3.22
N LEU A 187 4.38 28.98 -2.46
CA LEU A 187 4.05 28.11 -1.33
C LEU A 187 3.28 28.86 -0.24
N ALA A 188 3.71 30.08 0.11
CA ALA A 188 3.01 30.91 1.09
C ALA A 188 1.57 31.22 0.66
N ASP A 189 1.34 31.52 -0.61
CA ASP A 189 0.00 31.77 -1.15
C ASP A 189 -0.90 30.53 -1.04
N VAL A 190 -0.37 29.35 -1.36
CA VAL A 190 -1.08 28.08 -1.21
C VAL A 190 -1.38 27.80 0.27
N LEU A 191 -0.42 28.01 1.16
CA LEU A 191 -0.61 27.83 2.60
C LEU A 191 -1.64 28.81 3.17
N ASN A 192 -1.63 30.07 2.73
CA ASN A 192 -2.62 31.07 3.14
C ASN A 192 -4.04 30.70 2.65
N ALA A 193 -4.15 30.10 1.47
CA ALA A 193 -5.44 29.71 0.89
C ALA A 193 -6.02 28.42 1.52
N TYR A 194 -5.18 27.43 1.82
CA TYR A 194 -5.64 26.08 2.17
C TYR A 194 -5.20 25.59 3.56
N GLY A 195 -4.27 26.29 4.21
CA GLY A 195 -3.66 25.93 5.50
C GLY A 195 -2.67 24.76 5.39
N ALA A 196 -1.67 24.75 6.27
CA ALA A 196 -0.64 23.70 6.31
C ALA A 196 -1.21 22.28 6.36
N LYS A 197 -2.21 22.06 7.22
CA LYS A 197 -2.88 20.76 7.35
C LYS A 197 -3.61 20.34 6.07
N GLY A 198 -4.23 21.29 5.37
CA GLY A 198 -4.94 21.03 4.12
C GLY A 198 -3.96 20.63 3.02
N VAL A 199 -2.84 21.35 2.90
CA VAL A 199 -1.77 21.07 1.95
C VAL A 199 -1.13 19.70 2.21
N ALA A 200 -0.78 19.41 3.46
CA ALA A 200 -0.19 18.12 3.83
C ALA A 200 -1.15 16.95 3.54
N ALA A 201 -2.43 17.08 3.91
CA ALA A 201 -3.43 16.05 3.65
C ALA A 201 -3.66 15.81 2.14
N PHE A 202 -3.69 16.89 1.35
CA PHE A 202 -3.80 16.80 -0.10
C PHE A 202 -2.60 16.06 -0.71
N ALA A 203 -1.38 16.40 -0.30
CA ALA A 203 -0.17 15.75 -0.79
C ALA A 203 -0.15 14.25 -0.47
N LEU A 204 -0.55 13.85 0.73
CA LEU A 204 -0.64 12.43 1.12
C LEU A 204 -1.70 11.68 0.30
N ALA A 205 -2.91 12.23 0.17
CA ALA A 205 -3.97 11.62 -0.61
C ALA A 205 -3.60 11.49 -2.10
N LEU A 206 -2.86 12.46 -2.62
CA LEU A 206 -2.34 12.43 -3.98
C LEU A 206 -1.27 11.34 -4.15
N SER A 207 -0.37 11.18 -3.18
CA SER A 207 0.64 10.11 -3.18
C SER A 207 -0.03 8.74 -3.25
N ASP A 208 -0.98 8.45 -2.37
CA ASP A 208 -1.73 7.19 -2.36
C ASP A 208 -2.42 6.92 -3.72
N MET A 209 -3.01 7.97 -4.30
CA MET A 209 -3.69 7.88 -5.59
C MET A 209 -2.74 7.58 -6.74
N LEU A 210 -1.57 8.24 -6.78
CA LEU A 210 -0.55 8.04 -7.82
C LEU A 210 0.06 6.64 -7.70
N GLU A 211 0.43 6.22 -6.50
CA GLU A 211 0.97 4.89 -6.23
C GLU A 211 0.00 3.78 -6.67
N SER A 212 -1.29 3.93 -6.39
CA SER A 212 -2.31 2.95 -6.79
C SER A 212 -2.41 2.73 -8.31
N ARG A 213 -1.87 3.67 -9.10
CA ARG A 213 -1.87 3.66 -10.56
C ARG A 213 -0.49 3.43 -11.16
N GLY A 214 0.53 3.17 -10.33
CA GLY A 214 1.92 3.04 -10.75
C GLY A 214 2.54 4.35 -11.26
N GLY A 215 1.97 5.50 -10.88
CA GLY A 215 2.49 6.83 -11.20
C GLY A 215 3.33 7.40 -10.06
N SER A 216 4.06 8.48 -10.34
CA SER A 216 4.85 9.24 -9.38
C SER A 216 4.53 10.74 -9.45
N PRO A 217 5.04 11.58 -8.53
CA PRO A 217 4.89 13.03 -8.64
C PRO A 217 5.36 13.60 -9.99
N GLU A 218 6.40 13.01 -10.60
CA GLU A 218 6.85 13.36 -11.94
C GLU A 218 5.78 13.10 -13.00
N THR A 219 5.05 11.98 -12.90
CA THR A 219 3.92 11.68 -13.80
C THR A 219 2.84 12.75 -13.74
N LEU A 220 2.61 13.34 -12.55
CA LEU A 220 1.68 14.44 -12.39
C LEU A 220 2.22 15.72 -13.03
N ALA A 221 3.50 16.04 -12.82
CA ALA A 221 4.13 17.22 -13.42
C ALA A 221 4.07 17.17 -14.95
N GLU A 222 4.47 16.05 -15.54
CA GLU A 222 4.35 15.80 -17.00
C GLU A 222 2.89 15.88 -17.47
N SER A 223 1.96 15.39 -16.66
CA SER A 223 0.53 15.45 -17.01
C SER A 223 -0.04 16.86 -16.95
N ALA A 224 0.41 17.68 -16.00
CA ALA A 224 -0.06 19.05 -15.79
C ALA A 224 0.29 19.98 -16.95
N GLU A 225 1.33 19.67 -17.71
CA GLU A 225 1.72 20.42 -18.92
C GLU A 225 0.80 20.12 -20.13
N ARG A 226 -0.03 19.08 -20.05
CA ARG A 226 -0.95 18.71 -21.14
C ARG A 226 -2.26 19.49 -21.02
N GLU A 227 -2.71 20.03 -22.14
CA GLU A 227 -3.91 20.87 -22.21
C GLU A 227 -5.20 20.07 -21.90
N ASP A 228 -5.24 18.79 -22.25
CA ASP A 228 -6.34 17.85 -21.97
C ASP A 228 -6.50 17.57 -20.46
N PHE A 229 -5.39 17.56 -19.72
CA PHE A 229 -5.40 17.31 -18.28
C PHE A 229 -6.13 18.43 -17.52
N ILE A 230 -5.79 19.68 -17.80
CA ILE A 230 -6.41 20.84 -17.12
C ILE A 230 -7.92 20.90 -17.42
N GLU A 231 -8.33 20.63 -18.66
CA GLU A 231 -9.75 20.61 -19.00
C GLU A 231 -10.48 19.47 -18.28
N SER A 232 -9.89 18.28 -18.21
CA SER A 232 -10.48 17.16 -17.46
C SER A 232 -10.62 17.46 -15.95
N VAL A 233 -9.65 18.16 -15.36
CA VAL A 233 -9.72 18.59 -13.95
C VAL A 233 -10.82 19.63 -13.78
N ARG A 234 -10.92 20.61 -14.69
CA ARG A 234 -11.98 21.63 -14.67
C ARG A 234 -13.36 21.00 -14.73
N GLU A 235 -13.62 20.15 -15.72
CA GLU A 235 -14.92 19.48 -15.88
C GLU A 235 -15.30 18.69 -14.62
N ARG A 236 -14.33 17.98 -14.04
CA ARG A 236 -14.57 17.18 -12.84
C ARG A 236 -14.83 18.05 -11.61
N LEU A 237 -14.05 19.11 -11.39
CA LEU A 237 -14.29 20.06 -10.33
C LEU A 237 -15.64 20.74 -10.49
N GLU A 238 -16.00 21.14 -11.70
CA GLU A 238 -17.30 21.73 -12.00
C GLU A 238 -18.44 20.77 -11.66
N SER A 239 -18.33 19.50 -12.03
CA SER A 239 -19.32 18.47 -11.68
C SER A 239 -19.51 18.30 -10.17
N LEU A 240 -18.42 18.38 -9.41
CA LEU A 240 -18.42 18.20 -7.96
C LEU A 240 -18.89 19.45 -7.21
N LEU A 241 -18.48 20.63 -7.67
CA LEU A 241 -18.67 21.89 -6.95
C LEU A 241 -19.94 22.63 -7.35
N ARG A 242 -20.49 22.38 -8.55
CA ARG A 242 -21.66 23.10 -9.06
C ARG A 242 -22.87 22.98 -8.12
N ALA A 243 -23.25 21.77 -7.72
CA ALA A 243 -24.41 21.58 -6.85
C ALA A 243 -24.21 22.20 -5.44
N PRO A 244 -23.07 21.97 -4.74
CA PRO A 244 -22.77 22.67 -3.48
C PRO A 244 -22.73 24.19 -3.62
N ALA A 245 -22.15 24.73 -4.70
CA ALA A 245 -22.06 26.17 -4.92
C ALA A 245 -23.44 26.81 -5.15
N VAL A 246 -24.31 26.15 -5.94
CA VAL A 246 -25.70 26.58 -6.12
C VAL A 246 -26.45 26.52 -4.79
N SER A 247 -26.32 25.43 -4.03
CA SER A 247 -26.97 25.29 -2.72
C SER A 247 -26.50 26.35 -1.72
N ALA A 248 -25.19 26.63 -1.67
CA ALA A 248 -24.63 27.69 -0.83
C ALA A 248 -25.16 29.06 -1.27
N ALA A 249 -25.19 29.34 -2.58
CA ALA A 249 -25.75 30.57 -3.11
C ALA A 249 -27.22 30.72 -2.70
N ASP A 250 -28.05 29.68 -2.86
CA ASP A 250 -29.46 29.68 -2.48
C ASP A 250 -29.66 29.91 -0.98
N LEU A 251 -28.83 29.32 -0.13
CA LEU A 251 -28.86 29.56 1.31
C LEU A 251 -28.54 31.03 1.63
N TRP A 252 -27.47 31.56 1.04
CA TRP A 252 -27.07 32.96 1.24
C TRP A 252 -28.12 33.94 0.74
N LEU A 253 -28.69 33.69 -0.43
CA LEU A 253 -29.65 34.57 -1.09
C LEU A 253 -31.07 34.43 -0.53
N GLY A 254 -31.46 33.23 -0.17
CA GLY A 254 -32.80 32.90 0.31
C GLY A 254 -32.98 33.13 1.79
N ARG A 255 -31.93 32.93 2.60
CA ARG A 255 -32.02 32.99 4.07
C ARG A 255 -31.12 34.04 4.69
N VAL A 256 -29.85 34.09 4.33
CA VAL A 256 -28.88 34.96 5.02
C VAL A 256 -29.10 36.44 4.68
N LEU A 257 -29.06 36.80 3.40
CA LEU A 257 -29.18 38.20 2.95
C LEU A 257 -30.54 38.85 3.29
N PRO A 258 -31.69 38.15 3.18
CA PRO A 258 -32.98 38.68 3.65
C PRO A 258 -33.07 38.79 5.17
N GLY A 259 -32.36 37.93 5.92
CA GLY A 259 -32.31 37.97 7.38
C GLY A 259 -31.38 39.05 7.95
N LEU A 260 -30.46 39.58 7.14
CA LEU A 260 -29.65 40.74 7.54
C LEU A 260 -30.53 42.00 7.63
N PRO A 261 -30.32 42.88 8.62
CA PRO A 261 -31.09 44.11 8.74
C PRO A 261 -30.92 45.02 7.51
N SER A 262 -31.93 45.85 7.23
CA SER A 262 -31.91 46.83 6.13
C SER A 262 -30.77 47.84 6.29
N GLU A 263 -30.44 48.16 7.54
CA GLU A 263 -29.31 48.98 7.92
C GLU A 263 -28.39 48.23 8.89
N LEU A 264 -27.15 48.04 8.48
CA LEU A 264 -26.10 47.53 9.36
C LEU A 264 -25.50 48.70 10.15
N PRO A 265 -25.23 48.55 11.45
CA PRO A 265 -24.58 49.58 12.25
C PRO A 265 -23.16 49.84 11.74
N GLY A 266 -22.78 51.12 11.65
CA GLY A 266 -21.49 51.58 11.13
C GLY A 266 -21.59 52.25 9.75
N GLY A 267 -20.73 53.24 9.51
CA GLY A 267 -20.53 53.85 8.20
C GLY A 267 -19.40 53.17 7.42
N GLY A 268 -19.54 53.05 6.10
CA GLY A 268 -18.43 52.63 5.22
C GLY A 268 -18.77 51.59 4.16
N ALA A 269 -17.73 51.18 3.43
CA ALA A 269 -17.78 50.34 2.22
C ALA A 269 -18.54 49.00 2.38
N PHE A 270 -18.66 48.47 3.60
CA PHE A 270 -19.41 47.23 3.85
C PHE A 270 -20.93 47.40 3.71
N LYS A 271 -21.49 48.52 4.18
CA LYS A 271 -22.93 48.85 4.03
C LYS A 271 -23.25 49.05 2.54
N GLU A 272 -22.38 49.74 1.82
CA GLU A 272 -22.51 49.98 0.37
C GLU A 272 -22.40 48.69 -0.45
N ARG A 273 -21.42 47.83 -0.16
CA ARG A 273 -21.28 46.51 -0.82
C ARG A 273 -22.51 45.64 -0.61
N THR A 274 -23.06 45.59 0.61
CA THR A 274 -24.26 44.82 0.93
C THR A 274 -25.50 45.38 0.20
N ALA A 275 -25.66 46.70 0.13
CA ALA A 275 -26.74 47.35 -0.62
C ALA A 275 -26.62 47.11 -2.14
N ARG A 276 -25.40 47.16 -2.70
CA ARG A 276 -25.12 46.83 -4.10
C ARG A 276 -25.43 45.38 -4.41
N LEU A 277 -25.11 44.46 -3.50
CA LEU A 277 -25.43 43.04 -3.65
C LEU A 277 -26.96 42.82 -3.66
N ARG A 278 -27.69 43.46 -2.73
CA ARG A 278 -29.16 43.41 -2.66
C ARG A 278 -29.83 43.97 -3.92
N SER A 279 -29.35 45.09 -4.45
CA SER A 279 -29.93 45.70 -5.66
C SER A 279 -29.66 44.90 -6.93
N ARG A 280 -28.41 44.42 -7.15
CA ARG A 280 -28.07 43.59 -8.31
C ARG A 280 -28.82 42.27 -8.34
N TRP A 281 -29.12 41.70 -7.16
CA TRP A 281 -29.73 40.38 -7.07
C TRP A 281 -31.24 40.41 -6.84
N GLY A 282 -31.78 41.46 -6.22
CA GLY A 282 -33.21 41.66 -6.02
C GLY A 282 -34.01 41.71 -7.33
N GLY A 283 -33.35 41.98 -8.46
CA GLY A 283 -33.95 41.94 -9.81
C GLY A 283 -33.98 40.56 -10.48
N ARG A 284 -33.38 39.51 -9.91
CA ARG A 284 -33.39 38.13 -10.47
C ARG A 284 -34.42 37.19 -9.82
N ARG A 285 -35.41 37.71 -9.10
CA ARG A 285 -36.52 36.88 -8.60
C ARG A 285 -37.60 36.78 -9.68
N ALA A 286 -37.72 35.57 -10.25
CA ALA A 286 -38.84 34.98 -11.00
C ALA A 286 -38.54 34.60 -12.48
N GLY A 287 -38.52 33.28 -12.74
CA GLY A 287 -38.48 32.60 -14.06
C GLY A 287 -37.05 32.29 -14.52
N THR A 288 -36.63 31.08 -14.85
CA THR A 288 -37.25 29.75 -15.15
C THR A 288 -36.10 28.71 -14.91
N PRO A 289 -36.26 27.37 -15.04
CA PRO A 289 -35.33 26.38 -14.48
C PRO A 289 -33.90 26.45 -15.03
#